data_AF-A0A7J7L902-F1
#
_entry.id   AF-A0A7J7L902-F1
#
_cell.length_a   1.000
_cell.length_b   1.000
_cell.length_c   1.000
_cell.angle_alpha   90.00
_cell.angle_beta   90.00
_cell.angle_gamma   90.00
#
_symmetry.space_group_name_H-M   'P 1'
#
loop_
_entity.id
_entity.type
_entity.pdbx_description
1 polymer ?
#
loop_
_entity_poly.entity_id
_entity_poly.type
_entity_poly.pdbx_seq_one_letter_code
_entity_poly.pdbx_strand_id
1 'polypeptide(L)'
;MAPKSSILSLLLLSLVVVCNAGEIAIYWGQNGNEGTLAETCAIGNYAFVNVVFLLVFGNGQTLVLNLASHCDPPINGCTGLSSDIKACQANLHWDNLASEATGSGFIPASDLSSSVILAIKGSSKYGGVMLW
;
A
#
# COMPACT_ATOMS: atom_id res chain seq x y z
N MET A 1 1.54 -18.12 -52.42
CA MET A 1 1.64 -16.67 -52.13
C MET A 1 0.95 -16.43 -50.79
N ALA A 2 1.71 -16.24 -49.70
CA ALA A 2 1.13 -15.91 -48.40
C ALA A 2 0.56 -14.48 -48.43
N PRO A 3 -0.64 -14.23 -47.88
CA PRO A 3 -1.23 -12.89 -47.89
C PRO A 3 -0.38 -11.98 -46.99
N LYS A 4 0.39 -11.08 -47.63
CA LYS A 4 1.25 -10.07 -46.98
C LYS A 4 0.48 -9.19 -45.98
N SER A 5 -0.85 -9.09 -46.14
CA SER A 5 -1.76 -8.39 -45.23
C SER A 5 -1.87 -9.03 -43.84
N SER A 6 -1.64 -10.34 -43.72
CA SER A 6 -1.77 -11.07 -42.44
C SER A 6 -0.60 -10.77 -41.49
N ILE A 7 0.60 -10.56 -42.06
CA ILE A 7 1.82 -10.26 -41.29
C ILE A 7 1.73 -8.87 -40.64
N LEU A 8 1.15 -7.89 -41.34
CA LEU A 8 0.96 -6.53 -40.82
C LEU A 8 -0.04 -6.51 -39.65
N SER A 9 -1.11 -7.30 -39.74
CA SER A 9 -2.12 -7.45 -38.67
C SER A 9 -1.53 -8.12 -37.41
N LEU A 10 -0.69 -9.14 -37.59
CA LEU A 10 0.02 -9.79 -36.48
C LEU A 10 1.02 -8.85 -35.79
N LEU A 11 1.73 -7.99 -36.54
CA LEU A 11 2.65 -6.99 -35.98
C LEU A 11 1.92 -5.86 -35.22
N LEU A 12 0.70 -5.50 -35.65
CA LEU A 12 -0.15 -4.55 -34.93
C LEU A 12 -0.70 -5.12 -33.62
N LEU A 13 -0.96 -6.43 -33.56
CA LEU A 13 -1.39 -7.13 -32.33
C LEU A 13 -0.26 -7.27 -31.30
N SER A 14 1.00 -7.37 -31.73
CA SER A 14 2.16 -7.41 -30.83
C SER A 14 2.51 -6.07 -30.20
N LEU A 15 1.95 -4.96 -30.72
CA LEU A 15 2.20 -3.60 -30.21
C LEU A 15 1.18 -3.14 -29.17
N VAL A 16 0.28 -4.02 -28.72
CA VAL A 16 -0.57 -3.73 -27.56
C VAL A 16 0.33 -3.82 -26.33
N VAL A 17 0.93 -2.67 -26.00
CA VAL A 17 1.67 -2.47 -24.76
C VAL A 17 0.78 -2.92 -23.61
N VAL A 18 1.26 -3.87 -22.82
CA VAL A 18 0.66 -4.23 -21.54
C VAL A 18 0.84 -3.02 -20.61
N CYS A 19 -0.12 -2.10 -20.62
CA CYS A 19 -0.22 -1.06 -19.61
C CYS A 19 -0.77 -1.70 -18.33
N ASN A 20 0.10 -2.22 -17.47
CA ASN A 20 -0.29 -2.49 -16.10
C ASN A 20 -0.58 -1.13 -15.43
N ALA A 21 -1.85 -0.87 -15.15
CA ALA A 21 -2.24 0.24 -14.30
C ALA A 21 -1.51 0.05 -12.96
N GLY A 22 -0.81 1.10 -12.51
CA GLY A 22 -0.19 1.07 -11.19
C GLY A 22 -1.26 1.01 -10.10
N GLU A 23 -0.92 0.40 -8.98
CA GLU A 23 -1.74 0.40 -7.79
C GLU A 23 -1.75 1.79 -7.14
N ILE A 24 -2.89 2.20 -6.57
CA ILE A 24 -3.06 3.51 -5.93
C ILE A 24 -2.92 3.33 -4.42
N ALA A 25 -2.11 4.20 -3.80
CA ALA A 25 -2.01 4.33 -2.35
C ALA A 25 -2.66 5.64 -1.90
N ILE A 26 -3.35 5.62 -0.75
CA ILE A 26 -3.99 6.80 -0.15
C ILE A 26 -3.56 6.97 1.31
N TYR A 27 -3.58 8.21 1.78
CA TYR A 27 -3.39 8.56 3.18
C TYR A 27 -4.76 8.79 3.83
N TRP A 28 -4.98 8.20 5.01
CA TRP A 28 -6.20 8.32 5.78
C TRP A 28 -5.85 8.65 7.24
N GLY A 29 -6.63 9.51 7.89
CA GLY A 29 -6.56 9.74 9.34
C GLY A 29 -6.40 11.20 9.76
N GLN A 30 -6.26 12.15 8.83
CA GLN A 30 -5.99 13.55 9.17
C GLN A 30 -7.14 14.52 8.90
N ASN A 31 -8.29 14.04 8.43
CA ASN A 31 -9.48 14.85 8.25
C ASN A 31 -10.73 14.08 8.72
N GLY A 32 -11.38 14.56 9.78
CA GLY A 32 -12.60 13.91 10.31
C GLY A 32 -13.77 13.77 9.32
N ASN A 33 -13.72 14.47 8.19
CA ASN A 33 -14.74 14.40 7.14
C ASN A 33 -14.34 13.48 5.97
N GLU A 34 -13.26 12.71 6.08
CA GLU A 34 -12.79 11.79 5.04
C GLU A 34 -13.46 10.40 5.07
N GLY A 35 -14.42 10.22 5.98
CA GLY A 35 -15.07 8.93 6.22
C GLY A 35 -14.21 7.99 7.07
N THR A 36 -14.76 6.83 7.40
CA THR A 36 -14.07 5.78 8.15
C THR A 36 -12.99 5.10 7.29
N LEU A 37 -12.06 4.41 7.97
CA LEU A 37 -11.05 3.61 7.28
C LEU A 37 -11.71 2.46 6.50
N ALA A 38 -12.76 1.85 7.06
CA ALA A 38 -13.52 0.81 6.38
C ALA A 38 -14.18 1.30 5.09
N GLU A 39 -14.82 2.47 5.12
CA GLU A 39 -15.43 3.09 3.93
C GLU A 39 -14.36 3.39 2.87
N THR A 40 -13.21 3.92 3.28
CA THR A 40 -12.08 4.20 2.38
C THR A 40 -11.64 2.94 1.62
N CYS A 41 -11.52 1.81 2.30
CA CYS A 41 -11.17 0.53 1.68
C CYS A 41 -12.29 -0.07 0.84
N ALA A 42 -13.55 0.11 1.24
CA ALA A 42 -14.71 -0.39 0.51
C ALA A 42 -14.93 0.30 -0.85
N ILE A 43 -14.36 1.49 -1.06
CA ILE A 43 -14.38 2.17 -2.37
C ILE A 43 -13.69 1.32 -3.46
N GLY A 44 -12.70 0.50 -3.09
CA GLY A 44 -12.01 -0.39 -4.03
C GLY A 44 -11.04 0.31 -4.99
N ASN A 45 -10.78 1.60 -4.80
CA ASN A 45 -9.85 2.37 -5.64
C ASN A 45 -8.38 2.27 -5.18
N TYR A 46 -8.13 1.80 -3.97
CA TYR A 46 -6.81 1.83 -3.34
C TYR A 46 -6.32 0.43 -3.01
N ALA A 47 -5.08 0.10 -3.40
CA ALA A 47 -4.42 -1.14 -3.00
C ALA A 47 -3.70 -0.99 -1.65
N PHE A 48 -3.36 0.25 -1.27
CA PHE A 48 -2.69 0.56 -0.01
C PHE A 48 -3.37 1.75 0.67
N VAL A 49 -3.58 1.65 1.99
CA VAL A 49 -4.08 2.75 2.81
C VAL A 49 -3.08 2.99 3.95
N ASN A 50 -2.42 4.14 3.92
CA ASN A 50 -1.50 4.59 4.96
C ASN A 50 -2.29 5.31 6.05
N VAL A 51 -2.38 4.70 7.23
CA VAL A 51 -3.00 5.33 8.40
C VAL A 51 -2.03 6.35 8.98
N VAL A 52 -2.40 7.62 8.92
CA VAL A 52 -1.56 8.75 9.33
C VAL A 52 -2.19 9.58 10.45
N PHE A 53 -1.42 10.01 11.46
CA PHE A 53 0.01 9.73 11.67
C PHE A 53 0.42 9.50 13.12
N LEU A 54 1.59 8.89 13.25
CA LEU A 54 2.28 8.73 14.51
C LEU A 54 3.04 10.03 14.85
N LEU A 55 2.50 10.78 15.80
CA LEU A 55 3.00 12.10 16.19
C LEU A 55 4.27 12.02 17.04
N VAL A 56 4.32 11.07 17.98
CA VAL A 56 5.47 10.88 18.88
C VAL A 56 6.01 9.47 18.72
N PHE A 57 7.29 9.36 18.39
CA PHE A 57 8.00 8.10 18.23
C PHE A 57 9.50 8.25 18.54
N GLY A 58 10.18 7.12 18.79
CA GLY A 58 11.63 7.08 19.00
C GLY A 58 12.13 7.63 20.33
N ASN A 59 13.43 7.47 20.58
CA ASN A 59 14.15 8.00 21.75
C ASN A 59 13.53 7.63 23.12
N GLY A 60 12.93 6.44 23.24
CA GLY A 60 12.29 5.97 24.48
C GLY A 60 10.98 6.68 24.84
N GLN A 61 10.43 7.49 23.94
CA GLN A 61 9.16 8.19 24.17
C GLN A 61 7.98 7.23 24.05
N THR A 62 6.91 7.51 24.80
CA THR A 62 5.62 6.83 24.61
C THR A 62 5.05 7.19 23.24
N LEU A 63 4.68 6.16 22.49
CA LEU A 63 4.07 6.24 21.17
C LEU A 63 2.75 7.03 21.22
N VAL A 64 2.59 8.05 20.36
CA VAL A 64 1.32 8.81 20.25
C VAL A 64 0.80 8.77 18.82
N LEU A 65 -0.34 8.11 18.63
CA LEU A 65 -1.12 8.17 17.40
C LEU A 65 -1.94 9.47 17.38
N ASN A 66 -2.08 10.11 16.22
CA ASN A 66 -2.99 11.22 16.00
C ASN A 66 -3.81 10.89 14.76
N LEU A 67 -5.12 10.76 14.92
CA LEU A 67 -6.07 10.54 13.82
C LEU A 67 -7.07 11.69 13.73
N ALA A 68 -6.57 12.92 13.91
CA ALA A 68 -7.39 14.14 13.95
C ALA A 68 -8.62 13.95 14.85
N SER A 69 -9.83 14.03 14.29
CA SER A 69 -11.09 13.87 15.02
C SER A 69 -11.74 12.50 14.84
N HIS A 70 -11.05 11.51 14.25
CA HIS A 70 -11.59 10.15 14.10
C HIS A 70 -11.72 9.43 15.43
N CYS A 71 -10.74 9.57 16.31
CA CYS A 71 -10.74 8.97 17.64
C CYS A 71 -9.64 9.58 18.54
N ASP A 72 -9.75 9.34 19.86
CA ASP A 72 -8.82 9.85 20.86
C ASP A 72 -8.06 8.71 21.58
N PRO A 73 -6.78 8.47 21.28
CA PRO A 73 -6.01 7.35 21.86
C PRO A 73 -5.81 7.37 23.39
N PRO A 74 -5.52 8.51 24.06
CA PRO A 74 -5.36 8.61 25.51
C PRO A 74 -6.52 8.02 26.34
N ILE A 75 -7.73 7.98 25.79
CA ILE A 75 -8.93 7.42 26.45
C ILE A 75 -9.37 6.07 25.87
N ASN A 76 -8.50 5.39 25.12
CA ASN A 76 -8.81 4.16 24.36
C ASN A 76 -9.92 4.33 23.31
N GLY A 77 -10.12 5.55 22.80
CA GLY A 77 -11.17 5.87 21.82
C GLY A 77 -10.94 5.26 20.43
N CYS A 78 -9.71 4.84 20.12
CA CYS A 78 -9.35 4.27 18.81
C CYS A 78 -9.50 2.74 18.71
N THR A 79 -10.14 2.10 19.68
CA THR A 79 -10.31 0.62 19.69
C THR A 79 -11.15 0.11 18.50
N GLY A 80 -12.10 0.92 18.02
CA GLY A 80 -12.91 0.61 16.84
C GLY A 80 -12.10 0.45 15.54
N LEU A 81 -10.92 1.07 15.46
CA LEU A 81 -10.06 1.02 14.29
C LEU A 81 -9.59 -0.40 13.95
N SER A 82 -9.54 -1.31 14.92
CA SER A 82 -9.21 -2.72 14.68
C SER A 82 -10.23 -3.41 13.75
N SER A 83 -11.51 -3.05 13.87
CA SER A 83 -12.56 -3.59 13.01
C SER A 83 -12.43 -3.05 11.58
N ASP A 84 -12.12 -1.76 11.44
CA ASP A 84 -11.92 -1.13 10.13
C ASP A 84 -10.70 -1.70 9.41
N ILE A 85 -9.59 -1.93 10.14
CA ILE A 85 -8.39 -2.58 9.60
C ILE A 85 -8.73 -3.98 9.09
N LYS A 86 -9.52 -4.76 9.84
CA LYS A 86 -9.96 -6.09 9.40
C LYS A 86 -10.84 -6.01 8.15
N ALA A 87 -11.74 -5.03 8.08
CA ALA A 87 -12.56 -4.80 6.89
C ALA A 87 -11.67 -4.45 5.67
N CYS A 88 -10.66 -3.59 5.85
CA CYS A 88 -9.67 -3.30 4.82
C CYS A 88 -8.92 -4.56 4.39
N GLN A 89 -8.41 -5.35 5.32
CA GLN A 89 -7.69 -6.59 5.00
C GLN A 89 -8.56 -7.62 4.27
N ALA A 90 -9.87 -7.63 4.50
CA ALA A 90 -10.80 -8.51 3.77
C ALA A 90 -11.12 -7.98 2.35
N ASN A 91 -11.15 -6.66 2.16
CA ASN A 91 -11.47 -6.01 0.88
C ASN A 91 -10.25 -5.85 -0.04
N LEU A 92 -9.06 -5.67 0.53
CA LEU A 92 -7.80 -5.76 -0.17
C LEU A 92 -7.57 -7.26 -0.44
N HIS A 93 -8.00 -7.75 -1.59
CA HIS A 93 -7.83 -9.14 -2.01
C HIS A 93 -6.34 -9.55 -1.88
N TRP A 94 -6.01 -10.32 -0.83
CA TRP A 94 -4.68 -10.92 -0.62
C TRP A 94 -4.44 -12.16 -1.51
N ASP A 95 -5.31 -12.42 -2.47
CA ASP A 95 -5.30 -13.66 -3.27
C ASP A 95 -4.05 -13.84 -4.16
N ASN A 96 -3.04 -12.98 -4.08
CA ASN A 96 -1.71 -13.27 -4.64
C ASN A 96 -0.51 -12.72 -3.83
N LEU A 97 -0.65 -12.25 -2.59
CA LEU A 97 0.49 -11.76 -1.81
C LEU A 97 0.57 -12.41 -0.42
N ALA A 98 1.40 -13.46 -0.38
CA ALA A 98 2.24 -13.86 0.74
C ALA A 98 1.55 -14.45 1.98
N SER A 99 1.30 -15.76 1.93
CA SER A 99 1.28 -16.65 3.10
C SER A 99 2.61 -16.69 3.88
N GLU A 100 3.63 -15.93 3.49
CA GLU A 100 4.95 -15.86 4.14
C GLU A 100 5.19 -14.55 4.93
N ALA A 101 4.36 -13.52 4.76
CA ALA A 101 4.63 -12.19 5.35
C ALA A 101 4.23 -12.06 6.84
N THR A 102 3.47 -13.01 7.38
CA THR A 102 3.00 -12.99 8.78
C THR A 102 3.97 -13.64 9.77
N GLY A 103 5.15 -14.08 9.33
CA GLY A 103 6.14 -14.76 10.19
C GLY A 103 7.52 -14.11 10.34
N SER A 104 7.86 -13.05 9.59
CA SER A 104 9.25 -12.54 9.52
C SER A 104 9.42 -11.03 9.30
N GLY A 105 8.40 -10.22 9.60
CA GLY A 105 8.28 -8.82 9.17
C GLY A 105 9.29 -7.79 9.70
N PHE A 106 10.46 -8.19 10.21
CA PHE A 106 11.55 -7.28 10.56
C PHE A 106 12.75 -7.48 9.63
N ILE A 107 13.06 -6.45 8.82
CA ILE A 107 14.26 -6.39 8.00
C ILE A 107 15.29 -5.52 8.74
N PRO A 108 16.47 -6.05 9.11
CA PRO A 108 17.55 -5.25 9.68
C PRO A 108 17.94 -4.08 8.77
N ALA A 109 18.28 -2.93 9.35
CA ALA A 109 18.63 -1.73 8.59
C ALA A 109 19.80 -1.93 7.62
N SER A 110 20.74 -2.82 7.95
CA SER A 110 21.83 -3.24 7.06
C SER A 110 21.27 -3.87 5.79
N ASP A 111 20.36 -4.82 5.94
CA ASP A 111 19.80 -5.62 4.85
C ASP A 111 18.83 -4.79 4.01
N LEU A 112 18.10 -3.87 4.64
CA LEU A 112 17.32 -2.85 3.96
C LEU A 112 18.21 -2.03 3.01
N SER A 113 19.38 -1.58 3.50
CA SER A 113 20.25 -0.67 2.74
C SER A 113 21.09 -1.37 1.68
N SER A 114 21.66 -2.55 1.99
CA SER A 114 22.60 -3.25 1.11
C SER A 114 21.94 -4.17 0.11
N SER A 115 20.73 -4.64 0.39
CA SER A 115 20.08 -5.71 -0.39
C SER A 115 18.74 -5.24 -0.95
N VAL A 116 17.82 -4.82 -0.08
CA VAL A 116 16.45 -4.48 -0.48
C VAL A 116 16.42 -3.21 -1.33
N ILE A 117 16.99 -2.11 -0.84
CA ILE A 117 17.03 -0.83 -1.56
C ILE A 117 17.77 -0.96 -2.89
N LEU A 118 18.88 -1.71 -2.92
CA LEU A 118 19.63 -1.95 -4.15
C LEU A 118 18.82 -2.78 -5.16
N ALA A 119 18.13 -3.82 -4.72
CA ALA A 119 17.30 -4.66 -5.58
C ALA A 119 16.11 -3.87 -6.18
N ILE A 120 15.43 -3.05 -5.37
CA ILE A 120 14.25 -2.31 -5.82
C ILE A 120 14.60 -1.08 -6.66
N LYS A 121 15.74 -0.41 -6.41
CA LYS A 121 16.19 0.75 -7.20
C LYS A 121 16.42 0.44 -8.68
N GLY A 122 16.74 -0.81 -9.02
CA GLY A 122 16.88 -1.24 -10.41
C GLY A 122 15.56 -1.38 -11.16
N SER A 123 14.43 -1.35 -10.46
CA SER A 123 13.11 -1.45 -11.05
C SER A 123 12.69 -0.14 -11.71
N SER A 124 12.17 -0.21 -12.93
CA SER A 124 11.55 0.92 -13.63
C SER A 124 10.27 1.43 -12.94
N LYS A 125 9.81 0.76 -11.88
CA LYS A 125 8.64 1.12 -11.08
C LYS A 125 8.97 1.72 -9.72
N TYR A 126 10.26 1.87 -9.38
CA TYR A 126 10.67 2.41 -8.09
C TYR A 126 10.37 3.92 -7.98
N GLY A 127 9.45 4.28 -7.07
CA GLY A 127 9.03 5.66 -6.79
C GLY A 127 9.66 6.29 -5.54
N GLY A 128 10.43 5.52 -4.77
CA GLY A 128 11.00 5.94 -3.48
C GLY A 128 10.75 4.92 -2.37
N VAL A 129 11.41 5.10 -1.23
CA VAL A 129 11.11 4.35 0.01
C VAL A 129 10.35 5.29 0.93
N MET A 130 9.15 4.90 1.33
CA MET A 130 8.43 5.54 2.42
C MET A 130 8.90 4.91 3.73
N LEU A 131 9.49 5.73 4.59
CA LEU A 131 9.93 5.31 5.92
C LEU A 131 8.80 5.62 6.90
N TRP A 132 8.46 4.61 7.71
CA TRP A 132 7.66 4.74 8.93
C TRP A 132 8.61 4.78 10.13
#